data_AF-A0A172W5F6-F1
#
_entry.id   AF-A0A172W5F6-F1
#
_cell.length_a   1.000
_cell.length_b   1.000
_cell.length_c   1.000
_cell.angle_alpha   90.00
_cell.angle_beta   90.00
_cell.angle_gamma   90.00
#
_symmetry.space_group_name_H-M   'P 1'
#
loop_
_entity.id
_entity.type
_entity.pdbx_description
1 polymer ?
#
loop_
_entity_poly.entity_id
_entity_poly.type
_entity_poly.pdbx_seq_one_letter_code
_entity_poly.pdbx_strand_id
1 'polypeptide(L)'
;GEADPATWAPGVGNSWRTTGDIQDKWESMISRADENDKWAGHAGPGGWNDPDMLEVGNGGMTTDEYRSHFSIWALAKAPLLIGCDVRAMSDETKEILINEEAIAVNQDALGVQGKKVKGDGSAE
;
A
#
# COMPACT_ATOMS: atom_id res chain seq x y z
N GLY A 1 -12.07 -0.63 -6.48
CA GLY A 1 -12.53 -2.02 -6.38
C GLY A 1 -13.98 -1.99 -6.75
N GLU A 2 -14.43 -2.94 -7.56
CA GLU A 2 -15.84 -2.99 -7.92
C GLU A 2 -16.69 -3.35 -6.69
N ALA A 3 -17.85 -2.71 -6.54
CA ALA A 3 -18.83 -2.98 -5.47
C ALA A 3 -18.36 -2.80 -4.02
N ASP A 4 -17.42 -1.88 -3.75
CA ASP A 4 -17.05 -1.39 -2.41
C ASP A 4 -16.81 -2.51 -1.36
N PRO A 5 -15.84 -3.42 -1.60
CA PRO A 5 -15.64 -4.62 -0.79
C PRO A 5 -15.36 -4.36 0.69
N ALA A 6 -14.80 -3.20 1.04
CA ALA A 6 -14.58 -2.78 2.43
C ALA A 6 -15.84 -2.82 3.31
N THR A 7 -17.03 -2.75 2.69
CA THR A 7 -18.32 -2.75 3.41
C THR A 7 -18.86 -4.14 3.74
N TRP A 8 -18.36 -5.22 3.12
CA TRP A 8 -18.91 -6.57 3.27
C TRP A 8 -17.87 -7.69 3.34
N ALA A 9 -16.70 -7.52 2.72
CA ALA A 9 -15.62 -8.51 2.68
C ALA A 9 -15.02 -8.87 4.05
N PRO A 10 -15.03 -8.02 5.11
CA PRO A 10 -14.55 -8.43 6.43
C PRO A 10 -15.23 -9.69 6.99
N GLY A 11 -16.48 -9.98 6.57
CA GLY A 11 -17.21 -11.17 7.02
C GLY A 11 -16.85 -12.46 6.29
N VAL A 12 -16.10 -12.40 5.18
CA VAL A 12 -15.90 -13.54 4.27
C VAL A 12 -14.46 -13.70 3.78
N GLY A 13 -13.55 -12.80 4.11
CA GLY A 13 -12.15 -12.84 3.67
C GLY A 13 -11.21 -12.04 4.57
N ASN A 14 -9.91 -12.16 4.32
CA ASN A 14 -8.87 -11.55 5.15
C ASN A 14 -8.27 -10.27 4.57
N SER A 15 -8.40 -10.07 3.27
CA SER A 15 -8.09 -8.83 2.59
C SER A 15 -8.94 -8.70 1.33
N TRP A 16 -9.05 -7.48 0.80
CA TRP A 16 -9.80 -7.22 -0.43
C TRP A 16 -9.22 -6.05 -1.20
N ARG A 17 -9.11 -6.23 -2.52
CA ARG A 17 -8.64 -5.19 -3.43
C ARG A 17 -9.60 -4.00 -3.41
N THR A 18 -9.09 -2.81 -3.12
CA THR A 18 -9.88 -1.57 -3.03
C THR A 18 -9.85 -0.73 -4.29
N THR A 19 -9.05 -1.11 -5.28
CA THR A 19 -8.75 -0.34 -6.51
C THR A 19 -8.68 -1.24 -7.75
N GLY A 20 -8.42 -0.65 -8.92
CA GLY A 20 -7.89 -1.41 -10.07
C GLY A 20 -6.41 -1.77 -9.86
N ASP A 21 -5.77 -2.35 -10.87
CA ASP A 21 -4.36 -2.77 -10.77
C ASP A 21 -3.44 -1.56 -10.61
N ILE A 22 -2.39 -1.73 -9.81
CA ILE A 22 -1.25 -0.82 -9.78
C ILE A 22 -0.40 -1.03 -11.04
N GLN A 23 0.30 0.03 -11.44
CA GLN A 23 1.36 -0.03 -12.43
C GLN A 23 2.61 0.60 -11.81
N ASP A 24 3.78 0.17 -12.25
CA ASP A 24 5.08 0.75 -11.87
C ASP A 24 5.28 2.17 -12.48
N LYS A 25 4.45 3.11 -12.02
CA LYS A 25 4.40 4.52 -12.38
C LYS A 25 3.90 5.33 -11.18
N TRP A 26 4.50 6.49 -10.96
CA TRP A 26 4.17 7.36 -9.82
C TRP A 26 2.68 7.70 -9.73
N GLU A 27 2.07 8.08 -10.85
CA GLU A 27 0.66 8.50 -10.90
C GLU A 27 -0.28 7.34 -10.55
N SER A 28 0.06 6.13 -10.99
CA SER A 28 -0.69 4.92 -10.63
C SER A 28 -0.61 4.71 -9.12
N MET A 29 0.59 4.69 -8.55
CA MET A 29 0.81 4.48 -7.12
C MET A 29 0.04 5.50 -6.25
N ILE A 30 0.13 6.79 -6.57
CA ILE A 30 -0.61 7.84 -5.85
C ILE A 30 -2.13 7.64 -5.98
N SER A 31 -2.63 7.34 -7.18
CA SER A 31 -4.07 7.10 -7.37
C SER A 31 -4.57 5.91 -6.54
N ARG A 32 -3.78 4.83 -6.43
CA ARG A 32 -4.12 3.66 -5.62
C ARG A 32 -4.15 4.00 -4.12
N ALA A 33 -3.15 4.75 -3.64
CA ALA A 33 -3.11 5.22 -2.27
C ALA A 33 -4.35 6.07 -1.92
N ASP A 34 -4.72 7.00 -2.79
CA ASP A 34 -5.84 7.93 -2.57
C ASP A 34 -7.21 7.22 -2.65
N GLU A 35 -7.39 6.31 -3.61
CA GLU A 35 -8.61 5.50 -3.71
C GLU A 35 -8.79 4.56 -2.51
N ASN A 36 -7.67 4.08 -1.92
CA ASN A 36 -7.68 3.21 -0.76
C ASN A 36 -7.95 3.97 0.55
N ASP A 37 -7.48 5.21 0.67
CA ASP A 37 -7.55 6.04 1.89
C ASP A 37 -8.97 6.21 2.42
N LYS A 38 -9.96 6.35 1.51
CA LYS A 38 -11.37 6.49 1.90
C LYS A 38 -11.93 5.31 2.69
N TRP A 39 -11.31 4.13 2.59
CA TRP A 39 -11.74 2.91 3.26
C TRP A 39 -11.04 2.65 4.59
N ALA A 40 -10.17 3.56 5.07
CA ALA A 40 -9.36 3.34 6.26
C ALA A 40 -10.15 2.91 7.51
N GLY A 41 -11.40 3.38 7.65
CA GLY A 41 -12.27 3.00 8.78
C GLY A 41 -12.78 1.56 8.77
N HIS A 42 -12.57 0.81 7.68
CA HIS A 42 -13.03 -0.57 7.51
C HIS A 42 -11.93 -1.62 7.68
N ALA A 43 -10.66 -1.20 7.74
CA ALA A 43 -9.54 -2.11 7.95
C ALA A 43 -9.30 -2.34 9.45
N GLY A 44 -8.86 -3.55 9.78
CA GLY A 44 -8.47 -3.93 11.13
C GLY A 44 -8.00 -5.37 11.21
N PRO A 45 -7.61 -5.85 12.42
CA PRO A 45 -7.17 -7.22 12.62
C PRO A 45 -8.13 -8.26 12.00
N GLY A 46 -7.61 -9.01 11.03
CA GLY A 46 -8.36 -10.07 10.33
C GLY A 46 -9.00 -9.65 9.00
N GLY A 47 -9.01 -8.36 8.65
CA GLY A 47 -9.59 -7.83 7.42
C GLY A 47 -8.92 -6.53 6.96
N TRP A 48 -8.16 -6.59 5.86
CA TRP A 48 -7.32 -5.48 5.41
C TRP A 48 -7.70 -4.96 4.03
N ASN A 49 -7.66 -3.63 3.87
CA ASN A 49 -7.77 -3.01 2.56
C ASN A 49 -6.48 -3.28 1.76
N ASP A 50 -6.64 -3.74 0.53
CA ASP A 50 -5.53 -4.09 -0.36
C ASP A 50 -5.46 -3.10 -1.55
N PRO A 51 -4.55 -2.11 -1.51
CA PRO A 51 -4.28 -1.20 -2.63
C PRO A 51 -3.40 -1.81 -3.74
N ASP A 52 -3.23 -3.14 -3.76
CA ASP A 52 -2.41 -3.94 -4.68
C ASP A 52 -0.94 -4.10 -4.26
N MET A 53 -0.19 -4.91 -5.02
CA MET A 53 1.19 -5.31 -4.73
C MET A 53 2.20 -4.15 -4.73
N LEU A 54 3.38 -4.40 -4.16
CA LEU A 54 4.51 -3.46 -4.18
C LEU A 54 5.25 -3.51 -5.52
N GLU A 55 5.44 -2.34 -6.15
CA GLU A 55 6.21 -2.18 -7.41
C GLU A 55 7.70 -1.88 -7.18
N VAL A 56 8.15 -1.88 -5.92
CA VAL A 56 9.52 -1.52 -5.53
C VAL A 56 10.56 -2.37 -6.26
N GLY A 57 11.41 -1.72 -7.05
CA GLY A 57 12.52 -2.37 -7.77
C GLY A 57 12.21 -2.82 -9.20
N ASN A 58 11.03 -2.47 -9.75
CA ASN A 58 10.66 -2.83 -11.13
C ASN A 58 11.19 -1.85 -12.21
N GLY A 59 11.69 -0.68 -11.79
CA GLY A 59 12.48 0.25 -12.61
C GLY A 59 11.70 1.41 -13.24
N GLY A 60 10.39 1.47 -13.06
CA GLY A 60 9.49 2.51 -13.56
C GLY A 60 9.31 3.72 -12.64
N MET A 61 9.80 3.65 -11.40
CA MET A 61 9.83 4.76 -10.45
C MET A 61 11.26 5.01 -9.91
N THR A 62 11.50 6.21 -9.43
CA THR A 62 12.74 6.59 -8.73
C THR A 62 12.80 5.96 -7.33
N THR A 63 13.99 5.92 -6.73
CA THR A 63 14.19 5.41 -5.36
C THR A 63 13.34 6.15 -4.34
N ASP A 64 13.17 7.47 -4.47
CA ASP A 64 12.38 8.27 -3.52
C ASP A 64 10.87 8.00 -3.67
N GLU A 65 10.41 7.76 -4.90
CA GLU A 65 9.05 7.35 -5.19
C GLU A 65 8.77 5.95 -4.62
N TYR A 66 9.69 5.01 -4.76
CA TYR A 66 9.59 3.68 -4.13
C TYR A 66 9.62 3.74 -2.61
N ARG A 67 10.46 4.60 -2.01
CA ARG A 67 10.48 4.80 -0.56
C ARG A 67 9.14 5.33 -0.07
N SER A 68 8.52 6.26 -0.82
CA SER A 68 7.20 6.80 -0.54
C SER A 68 6.12 5.72 -0.67
N HIS A 69 6.15 4.92 -1.74
CA HIS A 69 5.23 3.81 -1.98
C HIS A 69 5.24 2.80 -0.82
N PHE A 70 6.42 2.32 -0.43
CA PHE A 70 6.55 1.37 0.68
C PHE A 70 6.07 1.96 2.01
N SER A 71 6.45 3.21 2.29
CA SER A 71 6.06 3.91 3.52
C SER A 71 4.54 4.10 3.63
N ILE A 72 3.88 4.46 2.52
CA ILE A 72 2.42 4.63 2.47
C ILE A 72 1.71 3.29 2.66
N TRP A 73 2.15 2.22 1.98
CA TRP A 73 1.58 0.88 2.16
C TRP A 73 1.73 0.38 3.60
N ALA A 74 2.90 0.63 4.20
CA ALA A 74 3.16 0.29 5.59
C ALA A 74 2.22 1.03 6.54
N LEU A 75 2.12 2.35 6.40
CA LEU A 75 1.23 3.20 7.19
C LEU A 75 -0.25 2.80 7.01
N ALA A 76 -0.66 2.46 5.79
CA ALA A 76 -2.01 2.09 5.43
C ALA A 76 -2.40 0.65 5.84
N LYS A 77 -1.50 -0.10 6.48
CA LYS A 77 -1.71 -1.54 6.83
C LYS A 77 -2.09 -2.39 5.62
N ALA A 78 -1.59 -2.01 4.44
CA ALA A 78 -1.76 -2.80 3.25
C ALA A 78 -0.98 -4.12 3.37
N PRO A 79 -1.42 -5.20 2.69
CA PRO A 79 -0.57 -6.35 2.44
C PRO A 79 0.74 -5.93 1.76
N LEU A 80 1.88 -6.27 2.35
CA LEU A 80 3.21 -5.98 1.79
C LEU A 80 3.69 -7.13 0.89
N LEU A 81 3.07 -7.27 -0.28
CA LEU A 81 3.39 -8.32 -1.25
C LEU A 81 4.43 -7.82 -2.26
N ILE A 82 5.64 -8.38 -2.25
CA ILE A 82 6.74 -7.99 -3.15
C ILE A 82 6.43 -8.41 -4.59
N GLY A 83 6.40 -7.43 -5.51
CA GLY A 83 6.13 -7.65 -6.94
C GLY A 83 7.36 -7.70 -7.86
N CYS A 84 8.59 -7.56 -7.33
CA CYS A 84 9.82 -7.55 -8.13
C CYS A 84 10.55 -8.91 -8.17
N ASP A 85 11.57 -9.04 -9.03
CA ASP A 85 12.44 -10.23 -9.05
C ASP A 85 13.41 -10.24 -7.86
N VAL A 86 13.04 -10.96 -6.80
CA VAL A 86 13.83 -11.09 -5.57
C VAL A 86 15.21 -11.72 -5.78
N ARG A 87 15.48 -12.36 -6.92
CA ARG A 87 16.79 -12.96 -7.23
C ARG A 87 17.80 -11.93 -7.69
N ALA A 88 17.34 -10.74 -8.10
CA ALA A 88 18.13 -9.72 -8.77
C ALA A 88 17.85 -8.30 -8.24
N MET A 89 17.56 -8.15 -6.95
CA MET A 89 17.34 -6.84 -6.33
C MET A 89 18.64 -6.04 -6.19
N SER A 90 18.58 -4.74 -6.49
CA SER A 90 19.64 -3.81 -6.12
C SER A 90 19.71 -3.63 -4.61
N ASP A 91 20.78 -3.00 -4.12
CA ASP A 91 20.92 -2.75 -2.68
C ASP A 91 19.92 -1.70 -2.21
N GLU A 92 19.56 -0.71 -3.05
CA GLU A 92 18.50 0.26 -2.76
C GLU A 92 17.12 -0.39 -2.65
N THR A 93 16.80 -1.33 -3.56
CA THR A 93 15.55 -2.11 -3.49
C THR A 93 15.47 -2.90 -2.18
N LYS A 94 16.56 -3.57 -1.81
CA LYS A 94 16.63 -4.32 -0.54
C LYS A 94 16.44 -3.39 0.65
N GLU A 95 17.16 -2.27 0.70
CA GLU A 95 17.08 -1.30 1.79
C GLU A 95 15.64 -0.85 2.05
N ILE A 96 14.86 -0.60 0.99
CA ILE A 96 13.44 -0.24 1.12
C ILE A 96 12.63 -1.43 1.64
N LEU A 97 12.74 -2.59 1.01
CA LEU A 97 11.86 -3.74 1.29
C LEU A 97 12.12 -4.41 2.65
N ILE A 98 13.31 -4.27 3.21
CA ILE A 98 13.69 -4.88 4.50
C ILE A 98 13.75 -3.86 5.65
N ASN A 99 13.24 -2.64 5.46
CA ASN A 99 13.24 -1.64 6.50
C ASN A 99 12.37 -2.09 7.69
N GLU A 100 13.02 -2.55 8.76
CA GLU A 100 12.36 -3.14 9.93
C GLU A 100 11.43 -2.15 10.65
N GLU A 101 11.77 -0.85 10.67
CA GLU A 101 10.96 0.17 11.33
C GLU A 101 9.64 0.41 10.58
N ALA A 102 9.70 0.50 9.25
CA ALA A 102 8.51 0.63 8.41
C ALA A 102 7.65 -0.65 8.46
N ILE A 103 8.27 -1.84 8.46
CA ILE A 103 7.56 -3.11 8.65
C ILE A 103 6.90 -3.17 10.03
N ALA A 104 7.59 -2.71 11.08
CA ALA A 104 7.03 -2.66 12.43
C ALA A 104 5.82 -1.73 12.51
N VAL A 105 5.83 -0.60 11.79
CA VAL A 105 4.61 0.20 11.60
C VAL A 105 3.54 -0.67 10.96
N ASN A 106 3.78 -1.29 9.79
CA ASN A 106 2.77 -2.12 9.13
C ASN A 106 2.18 -3.23 10.01
N GLN A 107 3.01 -3.88 10.83
CA GLN A 107 2.65 -5.02 11.66
C GLN A 107 2.20 -4.65 13.09
N ASP A 108 2.03 -3.36 13.36
CA ASP A 108 1.58 -2.88 14.67
C ASP A 108 0.27 -3.56 15.12
N ALA A 109 0.26 -4.07 16.35
CA ALA A 109 -0.81 -4.90 16.88
C ALA A 109 -2.14 -4.16 17.05
N LEU A 110 -2.13 -2.82 17.13
CA LEU A 110 -3.35 -2.03 17.15
C LEU A 110 -4.11 -2.17 15.83
N GLY A 111 -3.41 -2.41 14.72
CA GLY A 111 -4.01 -2.75 13.43
C GLY A 111 -4.87 -1.65 12.84
N VAL A 112 -4.65 -0.38 13.21
CA VAL A 112 -5.41 0.75 12.68
C VAL A 112 -4.73 1.28 11.43
N GLN A 113 -5.46 1.30 10.31
CA GLN A 113 -5.01 1.91 9.06
C GLN A 113 -4.78 3.41 9.23
N GLY A 114 -3.54 3.85 8.96
CA GLY A 114 -3.22 5.27 8.83
C GLY A 114 -3.92 5.87 7.61
N LYS A 115 -4.21 7.17 7.68
CA LYS A 115 -4.95 7.89 6.63
C LYS A 115 -4.43 9.29 6.43
N LYS A 116 -4.73 9.87 5.27
CA LYS A 116 -4.45 11.27 4.96
C LYS A 116 -5.26 12.17 5.90
N VAL A 117 -4.56 13.04 6.64
CA VAL A 117 -5.19 14.04 7.55
C VAL A 117 -5.10 15.46 7.03
N LYS A 118 -4.20 15.70 6.07
CA LYS A 118 -4.02 16.96 5.37
C LYS A 118 -3.59 16.64 3.95
N GLY A 119 -4.20 17.31 2.99
CA GLY A 119 -3.80 17.34 1.60
C GLY A 119 -4.09 18.72 1.07
N ASP A 120 -3.09 19.36 0.49
CA ASP A 120 -3.28 20.64 -0.17
C ASP A 120 -3.89 20.29 -1.52
N GLY A 121 -5.21 20.39 -1.65
CA GLY A 121 -5.95 19.94 -2.82
C GLY A 121 -5.54 20.71 -4.08
N SER A 122 -4.47 20.28 -4.74
CA SER A 122 -4.23 20.54 -6.15
C SER A 122 -4.73 19.34 -6.93
N ALA A 123 -6.05 19.26 -7.08
CA ALA A 123 -6.62 18.68 -8.28
C ALA A 123 -6.37 19.71 -9.38
N GLU A 124 -5.50 19.39 -10.35
CA GLU A 124 -5.60 20.02 -11.66
C GLU A 124 -6.85 19.52 -12.39
#